data_AF-A0A4P9Y169-F1
#
_entry.id   AF-A0A4P9Y169-F1
#
_cell.length_a   1.000
_cell.length_b   1.000
_cell.length_c   1.000
_cell.angle_alpha   90.00
_cell.angle_beta   90.00
_cell.angle_gamma   90.00
#
_symmetry.space_group_name_H-M   'P 1'
#
loop_
_entity.id
_entity.type
_entity.pdbx_description
1 polymer ?
#
loop_
_entity_poly.entity_id
_entity_poly.type
_entity_poly.pdbx_seq_one_letter_code
_entity_poly.pdbx_strand_id
1 'polypeptide(L)'
;MSTLIDKSSELTQREAPLSSSVLAKHLEPEMRSKVQGYEDFVGERLMPDLAKTEELLQTIRAHLENVQELREKVQGLIENPSSTMETTTDLGQGFLAHASIPDTQWIYVNVGFGFHVQMSLDEAITFTHDQQALLERKEERLAKLADDIKANIQMVYNALAEILQLATPAS
;
A
#
# COMPACT_ATOMS: atom_id res chain seq x y z
N MET A 1 -6.00 -11.44 -25.96
CA MET A 1 -6.19 -10.05 -25.49
C MET A 1 -5.62 -9.94 -24.09
N SER A 2 -4.30 -9.74 -23.97
CA SER A 2 -3.66 -9.42 -22.69
C SER A 2 -2.46 -8.55 -22.97
N THR A 3 -2.62 -7.26 -22.70
CA THR A 3 -1.55 -6.25 -22.66
C THR A 3 -2.00 -5.26 -21.62
N LEU A 4 -1.74 -5.55 -20.34
CA LEU A 4 -1.89 -4.61 -19.24
C LEU A 4 -1.23 -5.15 -17.96
N ILE A 5 -0.06 -5.79 -18.08
CA ILE A 5 0.83 -5.98 -16.94
C ILE A 5 2.22 -5.80 -17.50
N ASP A 6 2.75 -4.59 -17.33
CA ASP A 6 4.10 -4.36 -16.83
C ASP A 6 4.48 -2.89 -17.05
N LYS A 7 3.84 -1.98 -16.30
CA LYS A 7 4.28 -0.57 -16.18
C LYS A 7 5.08 -0.33 -14.90
N SER A 8 5.23 -1.35 -14.07
CA SER A 8 6.02 -1.32 -12.83
C SER A 8 7.51 -1.56 -13.09
N SER A 9 7.86 -2.20 -14.22
CA SER A 9 9.26 -2.36 -14.65
C SER A 9 9.86 -1.12 -15.34
N GLU A 10 9.04 -0.21 -15.86
CA GLU A 10 9.53 0.98 -16.59
C GLU A 10 10.03 2.12 -15.67
N LEU A 11 9.74 2.08 -14.36
CA LEU A 11 10.24 3.09 -13.41
C LEU A 11 11.60 2.73 -12.80
N THR A 12 12.13 1.53 -13.07
CA THR A 12 13.42 1.06 -12.52
C THR A 12 14.61 1.34 -13.44
N GLN A 13 14.40 1.89 -14.65
CA GLN A 13 15.46 2.06 -15.66
C GLN A 13 15.65 3.48 -16.19
N ARG A 14 15.03 4.50 -15.61
CA ARG A 14 15.35 5.89 -15.96
C ARG A 14 16.46 6.44 -15.07
N GLU A 15 17.67 6.21 -15.57
CA GLU A 15 18.88 7.00 -15.35
C GLU A 15 19.29 7.19 -13.88
N ALA A 16 20.05 6.22 -13.36
CA ALA A 16 21.12 6.60 -12.43
C ALA A 16 22.06 7.54 -13.21
N PRO A 17 22.17 8.83 -12.86
CA PRO A 17 23.10 9.71 -13.55
C PRO A 17 24.50 9.22 -13.21
N LEU A 18 25.25 8.87 -14.25
CA LEU A 18 26.72 8.78 -14.31
C LEU A 18 27.42 8.87 -12.95
N SER A 19 27.63 7.70 -12.34
CA SER A 19 28.84 7.37 -11.59
C SER A 19 29.34 8.43 -10.58
N SER A 20 28.66 8.54 -9.44
CA SER A 20 29.16 9.27 -8.26
C SER A 20 30.59 8.82 -7.86
N SER A 21 30.94 7.55 -8.09
CA SER A 21 32.27 6.98 -7.79
C SER A 21 33.43 7.59 -8.61
N VAL A 22 33.16 8.10 -9.81
CA VAL A 22 34.19 8.69 -10.70
C VAL A 22 34.37 10.18 -10.38
N LEU A 23 33.29 10.89 -10.09
CA LEU A 23 33.31 12.30 -9.67
C LEU A 23 33.87 12.47 -8.26
N ALA A 24 33.66 11.47 -7.39
CA ALA A 24 34.15 11.50 -6.03
C ALA A 24 35.68 11.62 -5.94
N LYS A 25 36.47 11.11 -6.91
CA LYS A 25 37.95 11.04 -6.85
C LYS A 25 38.68 12.35 -6.56
N HIS A 26 38.07 13.51 -6.85
CA HIS A 26 38.68 14.83 -6.64
C HIS A 26 38.14 15.59 -5.41
N LEU A 27 37.25 14.98 -4.62
CA LEU A 27 36.73 15.58 -3.39
C LEU A 27 37.66 15.36 -2.20
N GLU A 28 37.76 16.40 -1.36
CA GLU A 28 38.40 16.34 -0.04
C GLU A 28 37.85 15.13 0.76
N PRO A 29 38.71 14.40 1.51
CA PRO A 29 38.33 13.18 2.21
C PRO A 29 37.11 13.35 3.13
N GLU A 30 37.01 14.50 3.80
CA GLU A 30 35.87 14.83 4.67
C GLU A 30 34.55 15.00 3.90
N MET A 31 34.60 15.60 2.70
CA MET A 31 33.41 15.80 1.86
C MET A 31 32.91 14.46 1.31
N ARG A 32 33.84 13.60 0.86
CA ARG A 32 33.52 12.25 0.41
C ARG A 32 32.84 11.42 1.51
N SER A 33 33.36 11.50 2.74
CA SER A 33 32.76 10.79 3.88
C SER A 33 31.33 11.26 4.19
N LYS A 34 31.04 12.56 4.04
CA LYS A 34 29.68 13.08 4.22
C LYS A 34 28.74 12.65 3.10
N VAL A 35 29.20 12.68 1.84
CA VAL A 35 28.43 12.19 0.69
C VAL A 35 28.03 10.72 0.90
N GLN A 36 29.01 9.88 1.26
CA GLN A 36 28.76 8.47 1.58
C GLN A 36 27.73 8.33 2.71
N GLY A 37 27.89 9.09 3.81
CA GLY A 37 26.94 9.04 4.92
C GLY A 37 25.50 9.43 4.54
N TYR A 38 25.32 10.37 3.61
CA TYR A 38 23.99 10.71 3.08
C TYR A 38 23.45 9.62 2.14
N GLU A 39 24.28 9.04 1.27
CA GLU A 39 23.90 7.91 0.42
C GLU A 39 23.47 6.70 1.28
N ASP A 40 24.25 6.37 2.32
CA ASP A 40 23.96 5.29 3.25
C ASP A 40 22.68 5.59 4.04
N PHE A 41 22.46 6.82 4.49
CA PHE A 41 21.22 7.20 5.18
C PHE A 41 19.98 7.07 4.30
N VAL A 42 20.08 7.46 3.02
CA VAL A 42 18.99 7.26 2.05
C VAL A 42 18.76 5.76 1.83
N GLY A 43 19.82 4.99 1.61
CA GLY A 43 19.73 3.58 1.27
C GLY A 43 19.35 2.65 2.41
N GLU A 44 19.89 2.86 3.60
CA GLU A 44 19.70 1.97 4.75
C GLU A 44 18.51 2.37 5.63
N ARG A 45 17.98 3.59 5.45
CA ARG A 45 16.87 4.10 6.27
C ARG A 45 15.68 4.60 5.46
N LEU A 46 15.86 5.65 4.65
CA LEU A 46 14.71 6.27 3.97
C LEU A 46 14.04 5.34 2.95
N MET A 47 14.82 4.59 2.17
CA MET A 47 14.29 3.62 1.21
C MET A 47 13.54 2.46 1.90
N PRO A 48 14.10 1.81 2.95
CA PRO A 48 13.36 0.82 3.74
C PRO A 48 12.11 1.36 4.42
N ASP A 49 12.17 2.59 4.97
CA ASP A 49 11.02 3.23 5.61
C ASP A 49 9.91 3.52 4.58
N LEU A 50 10.27 3.95 3.37
CA LEU A 50 9.34 4.11 2.26
C LEU A 50 8.67 2.79 1.90
N ALA A 51 9.47 1.74 1.68
CA ALA A 51 8.95 0.42 1.31
C ALA A 51 7.95 -0.13 2.34
N LYS A 52 8.27 -0.02 3.63
CA LYS A 52 7.35 -0.42 4.72
C LYS A 52 6.07 0.42 4.72
N THR A 53 6.18 1.72 4.48
CA THR A 53 5.02 2.62 4.45
C THR A 53 4.10 2.26 3.28
N GLU A 54 4.67 1.95 2.11
CA GLU A 54 3.93 1.54 0.92
C GLU A 54 3.27 0.15 1.09
N GLU A 55 3.94 -0.80 1.74
CA GLU A 55 3.37 -2.12 2.08
C GLU A 55 2.16 -1.98 3.02
N LEU A 56 2.29 -1.15 4.06
CA LEU A 56 1.18 -0.85 4.98
C LEU A 56 0.02 -0.16 4.24
N LEU A 57 0.32 0.79 3.36
CA LEU A 57 -0.69 1.46 2.54
C LEU A 57 -1.44 0.46 1.64
N GLN A 58 -0.72 -0.47 1.00
CA GLN A 58 -1.33 -1.52 0.19
C GLN A 58 -2.24 -2.42 1.03
N THR A 59 -1.81 -2.78 2.24
CA THR A 59 -2.63 -3.57 3.17
C THR A 59 -3.92 -2.84 3.56
N ILE A 60 -3.85 -1.54 3.83
CA ILE A 60 -5.04 -0.73 4.14
C ILE A 60 -5.99 -0.65 2.95
N ARG A 61 -5.47 -0.48 1.72
CA ARG A 61 -6.28 -0.44 0.50
C ARG A 61 -6.98 -1.76 0.22
N ALA A 62 -6.29 -2.88 0.36
CA ALA A 62 -6.91 -4.21 0.25
C ALA A 62 -8.02 -4.40 1.30
N HIS A 63 -7.84 -3.85 2.51
CA HIS A 63 -8.87 -3.89 3.53
C HIS A 63 -10.08 -3.00 3.18
N LEU A 64 -9.88 -1.83 2.58
CA LEU A 64 -10.96 -0.99 2.07
C LEU A 64 -11.79 -1.71 1.01
N GLU A 65 -11.13 -2.41 0.08
CA GLU A 65 -11.79 -3.24 -0.94
C GLU A 65 -12.66 -4.33 -0.31
N ASN A 66 -12.12 -5.06 0.68
CA ASN A 66 -12.90 -6.06 1.43
C ASN A 66 -14.14 -5.47 2.13
N VAL A 67 -14.01 -4.28 2.72
CA VAL A 67 -15.12 -3.57 3.39
C VAL A 67 -16.18 -3.14 2.38
N GLN A 68 -15.77 -2.69 1.20
CA GLN A 68 -16.67 -2.33 0.11
C GLN A 68 -17.41 -3.57 -0.41
N GLU A 69 -16.71 -4.67 -0.70
CA GLU A 69 -17.33 -5.92 -1.13
C GLU A 69 -18.35 -6.44 -0.10
N LEU A 70 -18.01 -6.38 1.19
CA LEU A 70 -18.94 -6.75 2.26
C LEU A 70 -20.20 -5.90 2.19
N ARG A 71 -20.05 -4.57 2.07
CA ARG A 71 -21.20 -3.66 1.99
C ARG A 71 -22.08 -3.97 0.78
N GLU A 72 -21.49 -4.18 -0.40
CA GLU A 72 -22.23 -4.50 -1.63
C GLU A 72 -23.02 -5.82 -1.48
N LYS A 73 -22.39 -6.85 -0.90
CA LYS A 73 -23.05 -8.14 -0.63
C LYS A 73 -24.20 -7.98 0.37
N VAL A 74 -24.00 -7.24 1.47
CA VAL A 74 -25.04 -6.96 2.46
C VAL A 74 -26.19 -6.15 1.87
N GLN A 75 -25.87 -5.14 1.07
CA GLN A 75 -26.87 -4.32 0.38
C GLN A 75 -27.71 -5.18 -0.58
N GLY A 76 -27.08 -6.10 -1.31
CA GLY A 76 -27.79 -7.05 -2.18
C GLY A 76 -28.76 -7.96 -1.42
N LEU A 77 -28.42 -8.36 -0.18
CA LEU A 77 -29.31 -9.12 0.70
C LEU A 77 -30.49 -8.27 1.21
N ILE A 78 -30.25 -6.99 1.49
CA ILE A 78 -31.31 -6.05 1.92
C ILE A 78 -32.29 -5.79 0.78
N GLU A 79 -31.79 -5.58 -0.45
CA GLU A 79 -32.60 -5.28 -1.63
C GLU A 79 -33.42 -6.48 -2.11
N ASN A 80 -32.92 -7.70 -1.88
CA ASN A 80 -33.58 -8.95 -2.25
C ASN A 80 -33.86 -9.78 -1.00
N PRO A 81 -34.82 -9.35 -0.16
CA PRO A 81 -35.10 -10.03 1.10
C PRO A 81 -35.67 -11.42 0.80
N SER A 82 -34.90 -12.44 1.10
CA SER A 82 -35.32 -13.84 1.07
C SER A 82 -34.88 -14.48 2.38
N SER A 83 -35.78 -15.18 3.07
CA SER A 83 -35.43 -15.86 4.32
C SER A 83 -34.38 -16.95 4.14
N THR A 84 -34.23 -17.49 2.93
CA THR A 84 -33.29 -18.57 2.60
C THR A 84 -32.51 -18.28 1.33
N MET A 85 -31.27 -18.76 1.24
CA MET A 85 -30.43 -18.58 0.05
C MET A 85 -29.69 -19.87 -0.30
N GLU A 86 -29.67 -20.26 -1.56
CA GLU A 86 -28.78 -21.31 -2.05
C GLU A 86 -27.54 -20.67 -2.69
N THR A 87 -26.37 -21.22 -2.40
CA THR A 87 -25.09 -20.72 -2.93
C THR A 87 -24.11 -21.86 -3.16
N THR A 88 -23.13 -21.63 -4.04
CA THR A 88 -22.03 -22.56 -4.26
C THR A 88 -20.75 -21.91 -3.75
N THR A 89 -20.10 -22.55 -2.78
CA THR A 89 -18.88 -22.05 -2.15
C THR A 89 -17.69 -22.91 -2.52
N ASP A 90 -16.53 -22.29 -2.69
CA ASP A 90 -15.26 -22.99 -2.91
C ASP A 90 -14.62 -23.38 -1.57
N LEU A 91 -14.32 -24.66 -1.40
CA LEU A 91 -13.65 -25.23 -0.22
C LEU A 91 -12.12 -25.35 -0.41
N GLY A 92 -11.60 -24.95 -1.58
CA GLY A 92 -10.20 -24.98 -1.96
C GLY A 92 -9.89 -26.03 -3.04
N GLN A 93 -8.77 -25.86 -3.75
CA GLN A 93 -8.32 -26.74 -4.85
C GLN A 93 -9.39 -27.06 -5.92
N GLY A 94 -10.37 -26.17 -6.10
CA GLY A 94 -11.47 -26.37 -7.05
C GLY A 94 -12.61 -27.25 -6.54
N PHE A 95 -12.64 -27.59 -5.25
CA PHE A 95 -13.76 -28.30 -4.63
C PHE A 95 -14.91 -27.34 -4.33
N LEU A 96 -15.98 -27.42 -5.12
CA LEU A 96 -17.18 -26.60 -4.95
C LEU A 96 -18.26 -27.36 -4.16
N ALA A 97 -18.82 -26.71 -3.15
CA ALA A 97 -19.92 -27.24 -2.33
C ALA A 97 -21.18 -26.39 -2.50
N HIS A 98 -22.32 -27.04 -2.68
CA HIS A 98 -23.62 -26.39 -2.68
C HIS A 98 -24.09 -26.28 -1.22
N ALA A 99 -24.44 -25.06 -0.82
CA ALA A 99 -24.86 -24.72 0.52
C ALA A 99 -26.25 -24.08 0.48
N SER A 100 -27.08 -24.45 1.45
CA SER A 100 -28.37 -23.82 1.71
C SER A 100 -28.27 -23.04 3.01
N ILE A 101 -28.56 -21.75 2.95
CA ILE A 101 -28.54 -20.80 4.06
C ILE A 101 -29.99 -20.65 4.54
N PRO A 102 -30.30 -21.09 5.78
CA PRO A 102 -31.66 -21.12 6.29
C PRO A 102 -32.15 -19.76 6.81
N ASP A 103 -31.25 -18.83 7.09
CA ASP A 103 -31.55 -17.49 7.57
C ASP A 103 -30.50 -16.51 7.03
N THR A 104 -30.97 -15.48 6.33
CA THR A 104 -30.15 -14.41 5.73
C THR A 104 -30.21 -13.10 6.52
N GLN A 105 -30.98 -13.05 7.60
CA GLN A 105 -31.15 -11.83 8.42
C GLN A 105 -29.89 -11.50 9.24
N TRP A 106 -29.06 -12.51 9.48
CA TRP A 106 -27.85 -12.41 10.29
C TRP A 106 -26.63 -12.83 9.50
N ILE A 107 -25.55 -12.09 9.68
CA ILE A 107 -24.25 -12.42 9.13
C ILE A 107 -23.19 -12.43 10.24
N TYR A 108 -22.10 -13.16 10.02
CA TYR A 108 -20.93 -13.09 10.88
C TYR A 108 -19.89 -12.18 10.23
N VAL A 109 -19.55 -11.09 10.91
CA VAL A 109 -18.52 -10.15 10.45
C VAL A 109 -17.26 -10.33 11.30
N ASN A 110 -16.11 -10.50 10.64
CA ASN A 110 -14.82 -10.52 11.31
C ASN A 110 -14.47 -9.11 11.80
N VAL A 111 -14.30 -8.96 13.12
CA VAL A 111 -13.95 -7.68 13.76
C VAL A 111 -12.47 -7.59 14.15
N GLY A 112 -11.69 -8.62 13.83
CA GLY A 112 -10.26 -8.72 14.10
C GLY A 112 -9.92 -9.74 15.21
N PHE A 113 -8.63 -10.04 15.34
CA PHE A 113 -8.08 -10.96 16.34
C PHE A 113 -8.75 -12.36 16.36
N GLY A 114 -9.31 -12.80 15.23
CA GLY A 114 -10.01 -14.08 15.10
C GLY A 114 -11.45 -14.08 15.63
N PHE A 115 -11.96 -12.93 16.08
CA PHE A 115 -13.33 -12.81 16.56
C PHE A 115 -14.29 -12.45 15.42
N HIS A 116 -15.44 -13.12 15.45
CA HIS A 116 -16.55 -12.87 14.54
C HIS A 116 -17.77 -12.50 15.37
N VAL A 117 -18.44 -11.43 14.99
CA VAL A 117 -19.64 -10.95 15.66
C VAL A 117 -20.83 -11.21 14.75
N GLN A 118 -21.88 -11.79 15.32
CA GLN A 118 -23.16 -11.91 14.63
C GLN A 118 -23.82 -10.53 14.59
N MET A 119 -24.15 -10.05 13.39
CA MET A 119 -24.75 -8.74 13.15
C MET A 119 -26.00 -8.91 12.28
N SER A 120 -27.00 -8.06 12.51
CA SER A 120 -28.06 -7.84 11.52
C SER A 120 -27.49 -7.12 10.29
N LEU A 121 -28.24 -7.16 9.18
CA LEU A 121 -27.81 -6.50 7.94
C LEU A 121 -27.63 -4.98 8.13
N ASP A 122 -28.51 -4.31 8.89
CA ASP A 122 -28.42 -2.88 9.16
C ASP A 122 -27.21 -2.53 10.05
N GLU A 123 -26.93 -3.35 11.06
CA GLU A 123 -25.73 -3.20 11.89
C GLU A 123 -24.46 -3.38 11.07
N ALA A 124 -24.45 -4.35 10.15
CA ALA A 124 -23.33 -4.58 9.26
C ALA A 124 -23.08 -3.40 8.31
N ILE A 125 -24.14 -2.81 7.72
CA ILE A 125 -24.01 -1.58 6.92
C ILE A 125 -23.39 -0.46 7.75
N THR A 126 -23.91 -0.22 8.95
CA THR A 126 -23.37 0.80 9.87
C THR A 126 -21.90 0.53 10.20
N PHE A 127 -21.55 -0.71 10.54
CA PHE A 127 -20.18 -1.13 10.81
C PHE A 127 -19.25 -0.88 9.63
N THR A 128 -19.67 -1.21 8.40
CA THR A 128 -18.84 -0.98 7.20
C THR A 128 -18.57 0.51 6.98
N HIS A 129 -19.53 1.39 7.28
CA HIS A 129 -19.34 2.84 7.16
C HIS A 129 -18.29 3.35 8.14
N ASP A 130 -18.40 2.94 9.41
CA ASP A 130 -17.45 3.33 10.45
C ASP A 130 -16.03 2.78 10.18
N GLN A 131 -15.94 1.53 9.72
CA GLN A 131 -14.67 0.92 9.31
C GLN A 131 -14.05 1.62 8.11
N GLN A 132 -14.83 1.91 7.07
CA GLN A 132 -14.34 2.63 5.90
C GLN A 132 -13.76 4.00 6.31
N ALA A 133 -14.51 4.79 7.09
CA ALA A 133 -14.06 6.10 7.54
C ALA A 133 -12.79 6.02 8.40
N LEU A 134 -12.60 4.95 9.17
CA LEU A 134 -11.36 4.71 9.92
C LEU A 134 -10.19 4.38 9.00
N LEU A 135 -10.41 3.52 8.00
CA LEU A 135 -9.39 3.06 7.07
C LEU A 135 -8.96 4.17 6.10
N GLU A 136 -9.89 4.97 5.57
CA GLU A 136 -9.58 6.14 4.73
C GLU A 136 -8.69 7.15 5.47
N ARG A 137 -8.99 7.44 6.74
CA ARG A 137 -8.13 8.30 7.59
C ARG A 137 -6.75 7.70 7.85
N LYS A 138 -6.60 6.37 7.81
CA LYS A 138 -5.28 5.72 7.89
C LYS A 138 -4.57 5.79 6.55
N GLU A 139 -5.29 5.54 5.45
CA GLU A 139 -4.78 5.63 4.10
C GLU A 139 -4.20 7.02 3.81
N GLU A 140 -4.97 8.08 4.07
CA GLU A 140 -4.54 9.46 3.84
C GLU A 140 -3.24 9.80 4.60
N ARG A 141 -3.15 9.38 5.87
CA ARG A 141 -1.95 9.59 6.69
C ARG A 141 -0.74 8.84 6.16
N LEU A 142 -0.91 7.58 5.75
CA LEU A 142 0.18 6.77 5.20
C LEU A 142 0.60 7.25 3.81
N ALA A 143 -0.34 7.65 2.96
CA ALA A 143 -0.07 8.23 1.65
C ALA A 143 0.75 9.52 1.80
N LYS A 144 0.33 10.42 2.69
CA LYS A 144 1.10 11.63 2.98
C LYS A 144 2.51 11.33 3.50
N LEU A 145 2.64 10.36 4.42
CA LEU A 145 3.94 9.95 4.93
C LEU A 145 4.85 9.40 3.82
N ALA A 146 4.31 8.59 2.91
CA ALA A 146 5.07 8.07 1.77
C ALA A 146 5.53 9.21 0.85
N ASP A 147 4.65 10.18 0.56
CA ASP A 147 4.99 11.35 -0.25
C ASP A 147 6.06 12.23 0.43
N ASP A 148 5.96 12.44 1.74
CA ASP A 148 6.97 13.17 2.52
C ASP A 148 8.33 12.46 2.49
N ILE A 149 8.37 11.12 2.62
CA ILE A 149 9.60 10.34 2.52
C ILE A 149 10.19 10.45 1.11
N LYS A 150 9.37 10.33 0.05
CA LYS A 150 9.82 10.49 -1.34
C LYS A 150 10.41 11.87 -1.60
N ALA A 151 9.75 12.92 -1.10
CA ALA A 151 10.24 14.29 -1.21
C ALA A 151 11.59 14.46 -0.50
N ASN A 152 11.75 13.89 0.70
CA ASN A 152 13.01 13.93 1.44
C ASN A 152 14.15 13.19 0.70
N ILE A 153 13.88 12.01 0.14
CA ILE A 153 14.85 11.27 -0.67
C ILE A 153 15.30 12.13 -1.87
N GLN A 154 14.35 12.70 -2.61
CA GLN A 154 14.65 13.55 -3.76
C GLN A 154 15.45 14.78 -3.37
N MET A 155 15.11 15.42 -2.25
CA MET A 155 15.82 16.59 -1.73
C MET A 155 17.28 16.25 -1.41
N VAL A 156 17.53 15.09 -0.76
CA VAL A 156 18.90 14.65 -0.45
C VAL A 156 19.70 14.40 -1.74
N TYR A 157 19.13 13.71 -2.72
CA TYR A 157 19.83 13.48 -3.99
C TYR A 157 20.13 14.76 -4.76
N ASN A 158 19.20 15.70 -4.80
CA ASN A 158 19.42 17.00 -5.44
C ASN A 158 20.54 17.78 -4.73
N ALA A 159 20.53 17.81 -3.39
CA ALA A 159 21.57 18.46 -2.60
C ALA A 159 22.95 17.82 -2.81
N LEU A 160 23.02 16.49 -2.90
CA LEU A 160 24.26 15.78 -3.22
C LEU A 160 24.75 16.11 -4.63
N ALA A 161 23.85 16.15 -5.62
CA ALA A 161 24.21 16.50 -6.99
C ALA A 161 24.77 17.93 -7.09
N GLU A 162 24.17 18.90 -6.38
CA GLU A 162 24.67 20.29 -6.32
C GLU A 162 26.07 20.36 -5.69
N ILE A 163 26.31 19.67 -4.56
CA ILE A 163 27.62 19.63 -3.91
C ILE A 163 28.68 19.05 -4.84
N LEU A 164 28.36 17.96 -5.55
CA LEU A 164 29.27 17.33 -6.51
C LEU A 164 29.57 18.25 -7.70
N GLN A 165 28.59 18.99 -8.21
CA GLN A 165 28.80 19.97 -9.28
C GLN A 165 29.70 21.13 -8.84
N LEU A 166 29.49 21.68 -7.64
CA LEU A 166 30.32 22.77 -7.11
C LEU A 166 31.75 22.33 -6.80
N ALA A 167 31.95 21.05 -6.47
CA ALA A 167 33.26 20.48 -6.17
C ALA A 167 34.06 20.09 -7.43
N THR A 168 33.45 20.11 -8.62
CA THR A 168 34.13 19.77 -9.88
C THR A 168 34.50 21.07 -10.62
N PRO A 169 35.78 21.48 -10.67
CA PRO A 169 36.16 22.68 -11.42
C PRO A 169 35.92 22.46 -12.91
N ALA A 170 35.31 23.45 -13.58
CA ALA A 170 35.21 23.49 -15.03
C ALA A 170 36.62 23.40 -15.64
N SER A 171 36.87 22.35 -16.42
CA SER A 171 38.08 22.20 -17.24
C SER A 171 38.06 23.15 -18.43
#